data_AF-A0AAE0GSJ0-F1
#
_entry.id   AF-A0AAE0GSJ0-F1
#
_cell.length_a   1.000
_cell.length_b   1.000
_cell.length_c   1.000
_cell.angle_alpha   90.00
_cell.angle_beta   90.00
_cell.angle_gamma   90.00
#
_symmetry.space_group_name_H-M   'P 1'
#
loop_
_entity.id
_entity.type
_entity.pdbx_description
1 polymer ?
#
loop_
_entity_poly.entity_id
_entity_poly.type
_entity_poly.pdbx_seq_one_letter_code
_entity_poly.pdbx_strand_id
1 'polypeptide(L)'
;MSMSSYRDPRTIETLKVFEEASRWAVTSGEINDRDIEEGLLRAFKSLDAPIGPSSRGNRFFLYGLDDSTRQVFREQLLGVGVGDIKRVAEQYLVDGMNQSSVTIVGSMDKVSVKHEEDGWEVLGADMKPFK
;
A
#
# COMPACT_ATOMS: atom_id res chain seq x y z
N MET A 1 2.00 2.98 -3.71
CA MET A 1 1.21 2.29 -2.67
C MET A 1 0.61 1.05 -3.29
N SER A 2 0.50 -0.06 -2.57
CA SER A 2 -0.18 -1.28 -3.05
C SER A 2 -1.08 -1.83 -1.96
N MET A 3 -2.31 -2.21 -2.31
CA MET A 3 -3.21 -2.99 -1.46
C MET A 3 -3.31 -4.40 -2.03
N SER A 4 -3.29 -5.41 -1.18
CA SER A 4 -3.27 -6.81 -1.62
C SER A 4 -3.97 -7.71 -0.61
N SER A 5 -4.68 -8.70 -1.09
CA SER A 5 -5.17 -9.83 -0.30
C SER A 5 -4.47 -11.12 -0.73
N TYR A 6 -4.40 -12.11 0.17
CA TYR A 6 -3.74 -13.39 -0.08
C TYR A 6 -4.65 -14.54 0.31
N ARG A 7 -4.78 -15.53 -0.58
CA ARG A 7 -5.70 -16.68 -0.44
C ARG A 7 -7.15 -16.24 -0.18
N ASP A 8 -7.56 -15.21 -0.90
CA ASP A 8 -8.85 -14.55 -0.73
C ASP A 8 -9.95 -15.23 -1.58
N PRO A 9 -11.05 -15.69 -0.98
CA PRO A 9 -12.19 -16.23 -1.73
C PRO A 9 -13.10 -15.15 -2.34
N ARG A 10 -12.98 -13.88 -1.95
CA ARG A 10 -13.91 -12.77 -2.29
C ARG A 10 -13.18 -11.60 -2.94
N THR A 11 -12.67 -11.84 -4.16
CA THR A 11 -11.74 -10.94 -4.84
C THR A 11 -12.36 -9.58 -5.20
N ILE A 12 -13.58 -9.56 -5.73
CA ILE A 12 -14.25 -8.32 -6.15
C ILE A 12 -14.74 -7.50 -4.96
N GLU A 13 -15.25 -8.16 -3.92
CA GLU A 13 -15.61 -7.47 -2.68
C GLU A 13 -14.38 -6.83 -2.02
N THR A 14 -13.23 -7.51 -2.05
CA THR A 14 -11.98 -6.95 -1.52
C THR A 14 -11.55 -5.68 -2.25
N LEU A 15 -11.76 -5.57 -3.57
CA LEU A 15 -11.49 -4.31 -4.29
C LEU A 15 -12.37 -3.16 -3.79
N LYS A 16 -13.65 -3.43 -3.49
CA LYS A 16 -14.53 -2.42 -2.88
C LYS A 16 -14.04 -2.03 -1.49
N VAL A 17 -13.59 -3.01 -0.69
CA VAL A 17 -13.00 -2.74 0.63
C VAL A 17 -11.74 -1.87 0.52
N PHE A 18 -10.91 -2.04 -0.52
CA PHE A 18 -9.75 -1.17 -0.75
C PHE A 18 -10.15 0.28 -1.08
N GLU A 19 -11.20 0.47 -1.87
CA GLU A 19 -11.76 1.79 -2.13
C GLU A 19 -12.33 2.42 -0.84
N GLU A 20 -13.14 1.66 -0.11
CA GLU A 20 -13.75 2.10 1.15
C GLU A 20 -12.69 2.44 2.20
N ALA A 21 -11.62 1.64 2.31
CA ALA A 21 -10.50 1.91 3.22
C ALA A 21 -9.78 3.21 2.87
N SER A 22 -9.64 3.51 1.58
CA SER A 22 -9.05 4.78 1.11
C SER A 22 -9.90 5.98 1.52
N ARG A 23 -11.24 5.86 1.41
CA ARG A 23 -12.17 6.90 1.86
C ARG A 23 -12.21 7.03 3.38
N TRP A 24 -12.19 5.90 4.10
CA TRP A 24 -12.14 5.85 5.56
C TRP A 24 -10.96 6.64 6.11
N ALA A 25 -9.78 6.53 5.50
CA ALA A 25 -8.58 7.27 5.91
C ALA A 25 -8.69 8.81 5.80
N VAL A 26 -9.65 9.32 5.03
CA VAL A 26 -9.91 10.77 4.86
C VAL A 26 -11.04 11.26 5.78
N THR A 27 -11.87 10.34 6.28
CA THR A 27 -13.02 10.66 7.13
C THR A 27 -12.55 11.22 8.48
N SER A 28 -13.08 12.40 8.83
CA SER A 28 -12.71 13.08 10.07
C SER A 28 -13.13 12.27 11.30
N GLY A 29 -12.19 12.05 12.23
CA GLY A 29 -12.45 11.39 13.51
C GLY A 29 -12.17 9.87 13.52
N GLU A 30 -11.89 9.27 12.36
CA GLU A 30 -11.59 7.83 12.25
C GLU A 30 -10.14 7.49 12.61
N ILE A 31 -9.20 8.38 12.29
CA ILE A 31 -7.78 8.27 12.68
C ILE A 31 -7.51 9.37 13.70
N ASN A 32 -7.05 8.98 14.89
CA ASN A 32 -6.70 9.89 15.97
C ASN A 32 -5.20 9.82 16.30
N ASP A 33 -4.73 10.69 17.20
CA ASP A 33 -3.30 10.80 17.56
C ASP A 33 -2.72 9.49 18.10
N ARG A 34 -3.52 8.67 18.80
CA ARG A 34 -3.07 7.35 19.29
C ARG A 34 -2.82 6.39 18.13
N ASP A 35 -3.67 6.40 17.10
CA ASP A 35 -3.47 5.56 15.91
C ASP A 35 -2.18 5.96 15.17
N ILE A 36 -1.89 7.27 15.13
CA ILE A 36 -0.63 7.78 14.59
C ILE A 36 0.56 7.29 15.42
N GLU A 37 0.49 7.40 16.75
CA GLU A 37 1.55 6.91 17.64
C GLU A 37 1.80 5.40 17.45
N GLU A 38 0.75 4.59 17.42
CA GLU A 38 0.86 3.14 17.18
C GLU A 38 1.42 2.83 15.78
N GLY A 39 1.01 3.60 14.77
CA GLY A 39 1.55 3.53 13.40
C GLY A 39 3.05 3.84 13.34
N LEU A 40 3.48 4.91 14.01
CA LEU A 40 4.89 5.29 14.12
C LEU A 40 5.71 4.22 14.85
N LEU A 41 5.21 3.67 15.96
CA LEU A 41 5.88 2.56 16.67
C LEU A 41 6.11 1.35 15.75
N ARG A 42 5.12 0.99 14.92
CA ARG A 42 5.26 -0.08 13.92
C ARG A 42 6.28 0.26 12.84
N ALA A 43 6.28 1.50 12.35
CA ALA A 43 7.26 1.96 11.36
C ALA A 43 8.69 1.89 11.91
N PHE A 44 8.93 2.43 13.11
CA PHE A 44 10.24 2.45 13.76
C PHE A 44 10.77 1.07 14.10
N LYS A 45 9.89 0.12 14.45
CA LYS A 45 10.29 -1.28 14.67
C LYS A 45 11.05 -1.87 13.49
N SER A 46 10.65 -1.52 12.26
CA SER A 46 11.34 -1.98 11.04
C SER A 46 12.56 -1.13 10.70
N LEU A 47 12.45 0.20 10.86
CA LEU A 47 13.50 1.15 10.49
C LEU A 47 14.77 0.96 11.34
N ASP A 48 14.57 0.72 12.64
CA ASP A 48 15.61 0.60 13.67
C ASP A 48 15.98 -0.84 14.01
N ALA A 49 15.51 -1.81 13.20
CA ALA A 49 15.86 -3.20 13.38
C ALA A 49 17.40 -3.38 13.34
N PRO A 50 17.97 -4.25 14.21
CA PRO A 50 19.41 -4.48 14.26
C PRO A 50 19.91 -5.03 12.92
N ILE A 51 21.03 -4.49 12.44
CA ILE A 51 21.64 -4.88 11.18
C ILE A 51 22.86 -5.76 11.47
N GLY A 52 22.91 -6.93 10.84
CA GLY A 52 24.04 -7.85 10.94
C GLY A 52 25.34 -7.22 10.40
N PRO A 53 26.53 -7.63 10.90
CA PRO A 53 27.82 -7.05 10.48
C PRO A 53 28.04 -7.04 8.97
N SER A 54 27.66 -8.13 8.28
CA SER A 54 27.79 -8.29 6.82
C SER A 54 26.89 -7.35 6.01
N SER A 55 25.81 -6.83 6.60
CA SER A 55 24.86 -5.95 5.93
C SER A 55 25.10 -4.47 6.24
N ARG A 56 26.11 -4.14 7.06
CA ARG A 56 26.47 -2.75 7.35
C ARG A 56 26.99 -2.08 6.08
N GLY A 57 26.52 -0.86 5.82
CA GLY A 57 26.91 -0.10 4.64
C GLY A 57 26.12 -0.42 3.37
N ASN A 58 25.32 -1.50 3.32
CA ASN A 58 24.53 -1.86 2.12
C ASN A 58 23.59 -0.74 1.67
N ARG A 59 23.01 0.01 2.61
CA ARG A 59 22.10 1.12 2.30
C ARG A 59 22.81 2.23 1.53
N PHE A 60 24.02 2.60 1.96
CA PHE A 60 24.84 3.60 1.27
C PHE A 60 25.40 3.05 -0.05
N PHE A 61 25.91 1.82 -0.05
CA PHE A 61 26.54 1.22 -1.23
C PHE A 61 25.56 0.96 -2.38
N LEU A 62 24.37 0.41 -2.10
CA LEU A 62 23.41 0.04 -3.14
C LEU A 62 22.50 1.21 -3.56
N TYR A 63 22.17 2.10 -2.63
CA TYR A 63 21.13 3.11 -2.84
C TYR A 63 21.62 4.55 -2.62
N GLY A 64 22.89 4.76 -2.27
CA GLY A 64 23.42 6.09 -1.97
C GLY A 64 22.83 6.73 -0.70
N LEU A 65 22.13 5.95 0.14
CA LEU A 65 21.48 6.46 1.34
C LEU A 65 22.50 6.60 2.47
N ASP A 66 23.01 7.81 2.65
CA ASP A 66 23.90 8.17 3.74
C ASP A 66 23.13 8.36 5.06
N ASP A 67 23.88 8.46 6.17
CA ASP A 67 23.27 8.59 7.49
C ASP A 67 22.54 9.93 7.68
N SER A 68 22.96 11.00 6.98
CA SER A 68 22.29 12.29 7.03
C SER A 68 20.89 12.24 6.41
N THR A 69 20.76 11.66 5.22
CA THR A 69 19.46 11.46 4.53
C THR A 69 18.54 10.57 5.36
N ARG A 70 19.10 9.52 5.98
CA ARG A 70 18.34 8.64 6.89
C ARG A 70 17.83 9.38 8.12
N GLN A 71 18.65 10.26 8.69
CA GLN A 71 18.26 11.06 9.86
C GLN A 71 17.15 12.06 9.51
N VAL A 72 17.26 12.74 8.35
CA VAL A 72 16.20 13.65 7.86
C VAL A 72 14.88 12.89 7.66
N PHE A 73 14.92 11.72 7.03
CA PHE A 73 13.71 10.88 6.88
C PHE A 73 13.12 10.48 8.23
N ARG A 74 13.97 10.16 9.22
CA ARG A 74 13.54 9.84 10.58
C ARG A 74 12.77 10.99 11.23
N GLU A 75 13.30 12.20 11.13
CA GLU A 75 12.70 13.42 11.70
C GLU A 75 11.38 13.76 11.00
N GLN A 76 11.30 13.59 9.69
CA GLN A 76 10.06 13.74 8.93
C GLN A 76 8.99 12.74 9.38
N LEU A 77 9.35 11.48 9.63
CA LEU A 77 8.40 10.49 10.17
C LEU A 77 7.91 10.89 11.56
N LEU A 78 8.80 11.33 12.46
CA LEU A 78 8.41 11.76 13.81
C LEU A 78 7.48 12.98 13.81
N GLY A 79 7.57 13.81 12.76
CA GLY A 79 6.71 14.99 12.60
C GLY A 79 5.34 14.72 11.98
N VAL A 80 5.01 13.47 11.62
CA VAL A 80 3.72 13.13 10.99
C VAL A 80 2.57 13.32 11.97
N GLY A 81 1.57 14.11 11.57
CA GLY A 81 0.31 14.25 12.30
C GLY A 81 -0.91 13.68 11.54
N VAL A 82 -2.07 13.66 12.20
CA VAL A 82 -3.35 13.23 11.61
C VAL A 82 -3.68 14.01 10.33
N GLY A 83 -3.41 15.32 10.32
CA GLY A 83 -3.64 16.18 9.15
C GLY A 83 -2.82 15.76 7.93
N ASP A 84 -1.58 15.29 8.14
CA ASP A 84 -0.74 14.79 7.05
C ASP A 84 -1.28 13.49 6.48
N ILE A 85 -1.68 12.54 7.34
CA ILE A 85 -2.28 11.28 6.91
C ILE A 85 -3.52 11.52 6.06
N LYS A 86 -4.43 12.39 6.54
CA LYS A 86 -5.63 12.74 5.79
C LYS A 86 -5.28 13.36 4.44
N ARG A 87 -4.38 14.34 4.41
CA ARG A 87 -3.96 15.03 3.19
C ARG A 87 -3.36 14.08 2.17
N VAL A 88 -2.47 13.18 2.58
CA VAL A 88 -1.84 12.22 1.64
C VAL A 88 -2.79 11.10 1.23
N ALA A 89 -3.71 10.68 2.10
CA ALA A 89 -4.74 9.71 1.73
C ALA A 89 -5.69 10.28 0.67
N GLU A 90 -6.13 11.52 0.85
CA GLU A 90 -6.98 12.22 -0.12
C GLU A 90 -6.25 12.37 -1.47
N GLN A 91 -5.05 12.95 -1.44
CA GLN A 91 -4.27 13.24 -2.64
C GLN A 91 -3.87 11.97 -3.43
N TYR A 92 -3.42 10.92 -2.76
CA TYR A 92 -2.80 9.78 -3.44
C TYR A 92 -3.68 8.52 -3.49
N LEU A 93 -4.61 8.34 -2.56
CA LEU A 93 -5.46 7.14 -2.52
C LEU A 93 -6.85 7.40 -3.09
N VAL A 94 -7.45 8.56 -2.80
CA VAL A 94 -8.79 8.92 -3.31
C VAL A 94 -8.68 9.56 -4.69
N ASP A 95 -7.97 10.69 -4.82
CA ASP A 95 -7.85 11.41 -6.09
C ASP A 95 -7.01 10.64 -7.11
N GLY A 96 -5.99 9.92 -6.62
CA GLY A 96 -5.12 9.06 -7.42
C GLY A 96 -5.73 7.72 -7.83
N MET A 97 -6.92 7.36 -7.34
CA MET A 97 -7.49 6.01 -7.53
C MET A 97 -7.65 5.62 -9.00
N ASN A 98 -8.03 6.57 -9.85
CA ASN A 98 -8.22 6.35 -11.29
C ASN A 98 -6.93 6.05 -12.06
N GLN A 99 -5.76 6.28 -11.43
CA GLN A 99 -4.45 5.96 -11.99
C GLN A 99 -3.92 4.61 -11.49
N SER A 100 -4.71 3.88 -10.70
CA SER A 100 -4.30 2.58 -10.16
C SER A 100 -4.36 1.48 -11.21
N SER A 101 -3.51 0.47 -11.02
CA SER A 101 -3.58 -0.79 -11.76
C SER A 101 -4.03 -1.89 -10.82
N VAL A 102 -4.99 -2.70 -11.27
CA VAL A 102 -5.56 -3.78 -10.48
C VAL A 102 -5.32 -5.11 -11.17
N THR A 103 -4.94 -6.12 -10.39
CA THR A 103 -4.70 -7.47 -10.90
C THR A 103 -5.24 -8.48 -9.90
N ILE A 104 -6.02 -9.43 -10.39
CA ILE A 104 -6.54 -10.55 -9.60
C ILE A 104 -5.92 -11.83 -10.15
N VAL A 105 -5.36 -12.65 -9.27
CA VAL A 105 -4.85 -13.98 -9.61
C VAL A 105 -5.69 -15.02 -8.90
N GLY A 106 -6.44 -15.81 -9.66
CA GLY A 106 -7.33 -16.83 -9.11
C GLY A 106 -8.00 -17.65 -10.20
N SER A 107 -8.73 -18.68 -9.77
CA SER A 107 -9.51 -19.50 -10.67
C SER A 107 -10.76 -18.75 -11.16
N MET A 108 -11.11 -18.89 -12.43
CA MET A 108 -12.21 -18.16 -13.06
C MET A 108 -13.57 -18.42 -12.40
N ASP A 109 -13.80 -19.63 -11.87
CA ASP A 109 -15.01 -19.98 -11.12
C ASP A 109 -15.22 -19.12 -9.86
N LYS A 110 -14.14 -18.52 -9.35
CA LYS A 110 -14.16 -17.68 -8.14
C LYS A 110 -14.07 -16.18 -8.43
N VAL A 111 -13.85 -15.79 -9.69
CA VAL A 111 -13.71 -14.40 -10.10
C VAL A 111 -14.92 -14.05 -10.96
N SER A 112 -15.89 -13.36 -10.36
CA SER A 112 -17.20 -13.04 -10.96
C SER A 112 -17.13 -11.90 -11.98
N VAL A 113 -16.12 -11.87 -12.85
CA VAL A 113 -15.92 -10.78 -13.81
C VAL A 113 -16.30 -11.26 -15.20
N LYS A 114 -17.20 -10.53 -15.87
CA LYS A 114 -17.54 -10.80 -17.28
C LYS A 114 -16.55 -10.04 -18.17
N HIS A 115 -15.82 -10.83 -18.95
CA HIS A 115 -14.68 -10.55 -19.83
C HIS A 115 -14.54 -9.20 -20.57
N GLU A 116 -15.59 -8.37 -20.71
CA GLU A 116 -15.52 -7.13 -21.50
C GLU A 116 -16.46 -6.00 -21.01
N GLU A 117 -17.58 -6.32 -20.33
CA GLU A 117 -18.56 -5.30 -19.90
C GLU A 117 -18.04 -4.41 -18.75
N ASP A 118 -17.08 -4.91 -17.96
CA ASP A 118 -16.57 -4.24 -16.75
C ASP A 118 -15.16 -3.63 -16.93
N GLY A 119 -14.60 -3.63 -18.15
CA GLY A 119 -13.28 -3.04 -18.44
C GLY A 119 -12.07 -3.87 -17.99
N TRP A 120 -12.22 -5.18 -17.81
CA TRP A 120 -11.15 -6.09 -17.39
C TRP A 120 -10.56 -6.86 -18.57
N GLU A 121 -9.23 -6.94 -18.61
CA GLU A 121 -8.51 -7.88 -19.48
C GLU A 121 -8.29 -9.21 -18.73
N VAL A 122 -8.82 -10.31 -19.26
CA VAL A 122 -8.69 -11.63 -18.64
C VAL A 122 -7.74 -12.51 -19.46
N LEU A 123 -6.63 -12.89 -18.82
CA LEU A 123 -5.57 -13.68 -19.42
C LEU A 123 -5.53 -15.08 -18.81
N GLY A 124 -5.29 -16.09 -19.65
CA GLY A 124 -4.90 -17.43 -19.23
C GLY A 124 -3.52 -17.45 -18.61
N ALA A 125 -3.19 -18.56 -17.94
CA ALA A 125 -1.86 -18.77 -17.36
C ALA A 125 -0.72 -18.74 -18.41
N ASP A 126 -1.05 -18.90 -19.69
CA ASP A 126 -0.14 -18.75 -20.83
C ASP A 126 -0.04 -17.32 -21.37
N MET A 127 -0.59 -16.34 -20.64
CA MET A 127 -0.64 -14.90 -20.99
C MET A 127 -1.40 -14.60 -22.29
N LYS A 128 -2.27 -15.50 -22.75
CA LYS A 128 -3.15 -15.26 -23.89
C LYS A 128 -4.56 -14.89 -23.41
N PRO A 129 -5.36 -14.18 -24.22
CA PRO A 129 -6.76 -13.95 -23.90
C PRO A 129 -7.46 -15.26 -23.53
N PHE A 130 -8.08 -15.29 -22.36
CA PHE A 130 -8.80 -16.48 -21.90
C PHE A 130 -10.01 -16.70 -22.82
N LYS A 131 -10.21 -17.94 -23.31
CA LYS A 131 -11.28 -18.31 -24.25
C LYS A 131 -12.52 -18.81 -23.53
#